data_AF-A0A8C4Y9G9-F1
#
_entry.id   AF-A0A8C4Y9G9-F1
#
_cell.length_a   1.000
_cell.length_b   1.000
_cell.length_c   1.000
_cell.angle_alpha   90.00
_cell.angle_beta   90.00
_cell.angle_gamma   90.00
#
_symmetry.space_group_name_H-M   'P 1'
#
loop_
_entity.id
_entity.type
_entity.pdbx_description
1 polymer ?
#
loop_
_entity_poly.entity_id
_entity_poly.type
_entity_poly.pdbx_seq_one_letter_code
_entity_poly.pdbx_strand_id
1 'polypeptide(L)'
;DSSLVLPWRMTADDIIAGTRQVVKGLEALRSENRGISQRLQEALIQGHGQEEPLGSQALQLLEEKYDLVRKSLEGIELGLGEAKMMIALSSHIGALEAEKQKLRAQVKRLCQENLWLREELAGTQLRLQQSEEMVAQLEEEKKHLEFMNQLKQYDTKEEQVRKDSLASLFASDEDEQRQPTSTAMAAAQQGGYEIPARLRTLHNLVIQYASQGRYEVAVPLCKQALEDLEKSSGHSHPDVATMLNILALVYRDQNKYKEATDLLNDALDIREQALGVEHPAVSAKGAGGVSLDQISWDSGSPKCSWKRGGASPSQ
;
A
#
# COMPACT_ATOMS: atom_id res chain seq x y z
N ASP A 1 -26.87 -11.74 -38.78
CA ASP A 1 -27.39 -10.37 -38.94
C ASP A 1 -26.61 -9.38 -38.09
N SER A 2 -25.74 -8.56 -38.70
CA SER A 2 -25.25 -7.24 -38.19
C SER A 2 -23.97 -6.79 -38.93
N SER A 3 -24.01 -6.69 -40.26
CA SER A 3 -22.88 -6.16 -41.05
C SER A 3 -23.34 -5.10 -42.06
N LEU A 4 -24.22 -4.20 -41.61
CA LEU A 4 -24.55 -2.98 -42.34
C LEU A 4 -24.28 -1.78 -41.43
N VAL A 5 -22.99 -1.58 -41.11
CA VAL A 5 -22.51 -0.30 -40.59
C VAL A 5 -22.54 0.65 -41.78
N LEU A 6 -23.54 1.53 -41.81
CA LEU A 6 -23.68 2.60 -42.79
C LEU A 6 -22.38 3.43 -42.84
N PRO A 7 -21.70 3.55 -44.00
CA PRO A 7 -20.44 4.29 -44.14
C PRO A 7 -20.52 5.80 -43.89
N TRP A 8 -21.73 6.32 -43.63
CA TRP A 8 -22.04 7.75 -43.52
C TRP A 8 -22.60 8.15 -42.16
N ARG A 9 -22.35 7.37 -41.10
CA ARG A 9 -22.58 7.87 -39.74
C ARG A 9 -21.44 8.82 -39.39
N MET A 10 -21.66 10.12 -39.59
CA MET A 10 -20.86 11.16 -38.93
C MET A 10 -20.74 10.81 -37.46
N THR A 11 -19.51 10.73 -36.96
CA THR A 11 -19.27 10.43 -35.55
C THR A 11 -19.74 11.61 -34.71
N ALA A 12 -20.02 11.37 -33.42
CA ALA A 12 -20.40 12.45 -32.50
C ALA A 12 -19.33 13.56 -32.50
N ASP A 13 -18.05 13.18 -32.61
CA ASP A 13 -16.92 14.10 -32.69
C ASP A 13 -16.91 14.92 -33.99
N ASP A 14 -17.26 14.32 -35.13
CA ASP A 14 -17.39 15.04 -36.40
C ASP A 14 -18.52 16.08 -36.34
N ILE A 15 -19.64 15.73 -35.68
CA ILE A 15 -20.76 16.65 -35.44
C ILE A 15 -20.33 17.81 -34.53
N ILE A 16 -19.55 17.54 -33.48
CA ILE A 16 -19.05 18.58 -32.58
C ILE A 16 -18.02 19.48 -33.27
N ALA A 17 -17.14 18.91 -34.09
CA ALA A 17 -16.19 19.66 -34.89
C ALA A 17 -16.91 20.57 -35.89
N GLY A 18 -17.92 20.04 -36.59
CA GLY A 18 -18.80 20.79 -37.48
C GLY A 18 -19.53 21.92 -36.75
N THR A 19 -20.15 21.65 -35.60
CA THR A 19 -20.84 22.68 -34.80
C THR A 19 -19.90 23.77 -34.31
N ARG A 20 -18.65 23.45 -33.92
CA ARG A 20 -17.64 24.46 -33.57
C ARG A 20 -17.28 25.34 -34.77
N GLN A 21 -17.17 24.77 -35.97
CA GLN A 21 -16.92 25.53 -37.18
C GLN A 21 -18.11 26.44 -37.53
N VAL A 22 -19.34 25.95 -37.39
CA VAL A 22 -20.56 26.74 -37.55
C VAL A 22 -20.62 27.88 -36.54
N VAL A 23 -20.28 27.64 -35.26
CA VAL A 23 -20.21 28.71 -34.23
C VAL A 23 -19.25 29.81 -34.64
N LYS A 24 -18.03 29.47 -35.11
CA LYS A 24 -17.06 30.48 -35.59
C LYS A 24 -17.60 31.29 -36.76
N GLY A 25 -18.26 30.63 -37.72
CA GLY A 25 -18.88 31.29 -38.87
C GLY A 25 -20.02 32.21 -38.46
N LEU A 26 -20.90 31.75 -37.56
CA LEU A 26 -22.01 32.54 -37.03
C LEU A 26 -21.54 33.73 -36.18
N GLU A 27 -20.44 33.58 -35.42
CA GLU A 27 -19.85 34.69 -34.66
C GLU A 27 -19.27 35.78 -35.58
N ALA A 28 -18.66 35.40 -36.71
CA ALA A 28 -18.22 36.34 -37.74
C ALA A 28 -19.41 37.04 -38.42
N LEU A 29 -20.44 36.29 -38.84
CA LEU A 29 -21.65 36.87 -39.42
C LEU A 29 -22.39 37.80 -38.43
N ARG A 30 -22.39 37.45 -37.14
CA ARG A 30 -22.96 38.29 -36.08
C ARG A 30 -22.21 39.62 -35.98
N SER A 31 -20.88 39.63 -36.02
CA SER A 31 -20.12 40.88 -35.91
C SER A 31 -20.30 41.78 -37.12
N GLU A 32 -20.33 41.19 -38.33
CA GLU A 32 -20.62 41.91 -39.58
C GLU A 32 -22.03 42.50 -39.58
N ASN A 33 -23.05 41.71 -39.25
CA ASN A 33 -24.44 42.17 -39.20
C ASN A 33 -24.67 43.21 -38.10
N ARG A 34 -23.96 43.13 -36.95
CA ARG A 34 -23.96 44.21 -35.96
C ARG A 34 -23.37 45.50 -36.50
N GLY A 35 -22.25 45.41 -37.24
CA GLY A 35 -21.65 46.57 -37.90
C GLY A 35 -22.54 47.16 -39.01
N ILE A 36 -23.30 46.34 -39.73
CA ILE A 36 -24.30 46.81 -40.70
C ILE A 36 -25.47 47.49 -39.99
N SER A 37 -26.00 46.86 -38.92
CA SER A 37 -27.09 47.40 -38.13
C SER A 37 -26.74 48.75 -37.50
N GLN A 38 -25.52 48.91 -36.94
CA GLN A 38 -25.01 50.18 -36.42
C GLN A 38 -24.94 51.25 -37.51
N ARG A 39 -24.38 50.93 -38.68
CA ARG A 39 -24.30 51.88 -39.82
C ARG A 39 -25.67 52.29 -40.34
N LEU A 40 -26.62 51.34 -40.42
CA LEU A 40 -28.00 51.64 -40.81
C LEU A 40 -28.70 52.50 -39.77
N GLN A 41 -28.48 52.25 -38.48
CA GLN A 41 -29.01 53.04 -37.39
C GLN A 41 -28.46 54.48 -37.40
N GLU A 42 -27.15 54.65 -37.62
CA GLU A 42 -26.52 55.96 -37.77
C GLU A 42 -27.07 56.72 -38.99
N ALA A 43 -27.26 56.04 -40.13
CA ALA A 43 -27.85 56.63 -41.32
C ALA A 43 -29.33 57.02 -41.13
N LEU A 44 -30.09 56.24 -40.36
CA LEU A 44 -31.46 56.58 -39.95
C LEU A 44 -31.49 57.84 -39.09
N ILE A 45 -30.59 57.94 -38.10
CA ILE A 45 -30.48 59.11 -37.22
C ILE A 45 -30.10 60.37 -38.03
N GLN A 46 -29.16 60.24 -38.98
CA GLN A 46 -28.75 61.34 -39.85
C GLN A 46 -29.86 61.75 -40.84
N GLY A 47 -30.60 60.79 -41.38
CA GLY A 47 -31.71 61.04 -42.31
C GLY A 47 -32.91 61.74 -41.66
N HIS A 48 -33.12 61.58 -40.35
CA HIS A 48 -34.11 62.35 -39.59
C HIS A 48 -33.63 63.75 -39.18
N GLY A 49 -32.33 64.02 -39.26
CA GLY A 49 -31.71 65.28 -38.81
C GLY A 49 -31.43 66.32 -39.90
N GLN A 50 -31.61 66.00 -41.19
CA GLN A 50 -31.39 66.94 -42.30
C GLN A 50 -32.69 67.66 -42.70
N GLU A 51 -32.62 68.99 -42.85
CA GLU A 51 -33.75 69.87 -43.24
C GLU A 51 -34.25 69.65 -44.69
N GLU A 52 -33.49 68.95 -45.52
CA GLU A 52 -33.91 68.47 -46.85
C GLU A 52 -34.25 66.98 -46.73
N PRO A 53 -35.54 66.61 -46.79
CA PRO A 53 -35.92 65.22 -46.57
C PRO A 53 -35.39 64.38 -47.74
N LEU A 54 -34.46 63.47 -47.43
CA LEU A 54 -34.32 62.23 -48.18
C LEU A 54 -35.74 61.74 -48.48
N GLY A 55 -36.06 61.53 -49.77
CA GLY A 55 -37.42 61.21 -50.20
C GLY A 55 -38.03 60.13 -49.29
N SER A 56 -39.28 60.30 -48.86
CA SER A 56 -39.95 59.42 -47.88
C SER A 56 -39.77 57.93 -48.16
N GLN A 57 -39.69 57.57 -49.44
CA GLN A 57 -39.44 56.22 -49.92
C GLN A 57 -38.03 55.68 -49.60
N ALA A 58 -36.99 56.53 -49.60
CA ALA A 58 -35.63 56.17 -49.23
C ALA A 58 -35.48 55.89 -47.73
N LEU A 59 -36.19 56.66 -46.88
CA LEU A 59 -36.24 56.43 -45.43
C LEU A 59 -36.98 55.13 -45.09
N GLN A 60 -38.13 54.87 -45.72
CA GLN A 60 -38.87 53.60 -45.57
C GLN A 60 -38.01 52.40 -45.96
N LEU A 61 -37.30 52.47 -47.09
CA LEU A 61 -36.37 51.42 -47.52
C LEU A 61 -35.20 51.23 -46.53
N LEU A 62 -34.79 52.27 -45.81
CA LEU A 62 -33.75 52.18 -44.79
C LEU A 62 -34.25 51.47 -43.53
N GLU A 63 -35.47 51.80 -43.07
CA GLU A 63 -36.16 51.13 -41.96
C GLU A 63 -36.36 49.65 -42.25
N GLU A 64 -36.87 49.31 -43.44
CA GLU A 64 -37.07 47.92 -43.86
C GLU A 64 -35.74 47.14 -43.88
N LYS A 65 -34.66 47.74 -44.38
CA LYS A 65 -33.32 47.13 -44.36
C LYS A 65 -32.82 46.92 -42.93
N TYR A 66 -33.02 47.90 -42.06
CA TYR A 66 -32.64 47.80 -40.65
C TYR A 66 -33.39 46.66 -39.95
N ASP A 67 -34.70 46.54 -40.17
CA ASP A 67 -35.52 45.47 -39.60
C ASP A 67 -35.16 44.08 -40.13
N LEU A 68 -34.82 43.96 -41.41
CA LEU A 68 -34.32 42.70 -41.98
C LEU A 68 -33.00 42.27 -41.33
N VAL A 69 -32.06 43.20 -41.18
CA VAL A 69 -30.78 42.92 -40.51
C VAL A 69 -31.00 42.56 -39.04
N ARG A 70 -31.91 43.24 -38.34
CA ARG A 70 -32.27 42.91 -36.96
C ARG A 70 -32.83 41.49 -36.81
N LYS A 71 -33.78 41.10 -37.66
CA LYS A 71 -34.34 39.73 -37.68
C LYS A 71 -33.27 38.69 -37.98
N SER A 72 -32.33 39.00 -38.89
CA SER A 72 -31.20 38.12 -39.18
C SER A 72 -30.26 37.95 -37.99
N LEU A 73 -30.02 39.02 -37.21
CA LEU A 73 -29.22 38.97 -35.99
C LEU A 73 -29.87 38.12 -34.91
N GLU A 74 -31.18 38.29 -34.68
CA GLU A 74 -31.95 37.47 -33.73
C GLU A 74 -31.85 35.98 -34.08
N GLY A 75 -31.98 35.63 -35.37
CA GLY A 75 -31.81 34.26 -35.85
C GLY A 75 -30.40 33.68 -35.63
N ILE A 76 -29.36 34.49 -35.85
CA ILE A 76 -27.96 34.08 -35.61
C ILE A 76 -27.71 33.88 -34.11
N GLU A 77 -28.25 34.75 -33.25
CA GLU A 77 -28.08 34.65 -31.80
C GLU A 77 -28.77 33.40 -31.22
N LEU A 78 -29.96 33.04 -31.71
CA LEU A 78 -30.62 31.78 -31.38
C LEU A 78 -29.79 30.57 -31.83
N GLY A 79 -29.34 30.55 -33.09
CA GLY A 79 -28.50 29.46 -33.62
C GLY A 79 -27.17 29.31 -32.87
N LEU A 80 -26.57 30.41 -32.43
CA LEU A 80 -25.38 30.39 -31.57
C LEU A 80 -25.69 29.79 -30.19
N GLY A 81 -26.84 30.12 -29.60
CA GLY A 81 -27.29 29.55 -28.33
C GLY A 81 -27.47 28.03 -28.42
N GLU A 82 -28.15 27.55 -29.46
CA GLU A 82 -28.38 26.12 -29.71
C GLU A 82 -27.06 25.37 -29.94
N ALA A 83 -26.16 25.91 -30.77
CA ALA A 83 -24.88 25.27 -31.05
C ALA A 83 -23.96 25.22 -29.80
N LYS A 84 -23.96 26.29 -28.98
CA LYS A 84 -23.22 26.31 -27.69
C LYS A 84 -23.80 25.28 -26.72
N MET A 85 -25.13 25.14 -26.68
CA MET A 85 -25.79 24.11 -25.87
C MET A 85 -25.41 22.71 -26.32
N MET A 86 -25.38 22.43 -27.64
CA MET A 86 -24.94 21.13 -28.15
C MET A 86 -23.51 20.78 -27.72
N ILE A 87 -22.58 21.75 -27.80
CA ILE A 87 -21.19 21.54 -27.36
C ILE A 87 -21.12 21.27 -25.84
N ALA A 88 -21.88 22.01 -25.03
CA ALA A 88 -21.92 21.81 -23.59
C ALA A 88 -22.56 20.47 -23.18
N LEU A 89 -23.62 20.05 -23.88
CA LEU A 89 -24.25 18.75 -23.66
C LEU A 89 -23.29 17.61 -24.00
N SER A 90 -22.57 17.72 -25.12
CA SER A 90 -21.54 16.74 -25.48
C SER A 90 -20.44 16.61 -24.42
N SER A 91 -19.94 17.73 -23.87
CA SER A 91 -18.90 17.67 -22.85
C SER A 91 -19.41 17.04 -21.55
N HIS A 92 -20.65 17.33 -21.15
CA HIS A 92 -21.29 16.69 -20.00
C HIS A 92 -21.50 15.19 -20.22
N ILE A 93 -21.96 14.77 -21.40
CA ILE A 93 -22.10 13.36 -21.74
C ILE A 93 -20.74 12.65 -21.68
N GLY A 94 -19.68 13.25 -22.23
CA GLY A 94 -18.33 12.71 -22.16
C GLY A 94 -17.81 12.56 -20.72
N ALA A 95 -18.10 13.53 -19.84
CA ALA A 95 -17.74 13.43 -18.43
C ALA A 95 -18.48 12.28 -17.72
N LEU A 96 -19.80 12.15 -17.95
CA LEU A 96 -20.61 11.06 -17.39
C LEU A 96 -20.17 9.69 -17.91
N GLU A 97 -19.79 9.58 -19.18
CA GLU A 97 -19.27 8.36 -19.75
C GLU A 97 -17.93 7.96 -19.11
N ALA A 98 -17.04 8.93 -18.87
CA ALA A 98 -15.77 8.69 -18.19
C ALA A 98 -15.99 8.23 -16.73
N GLU A 99 -16.92 8.85 -16.00
CA GLU A 99 -17.29 8.42 -14.64
C GLU A 99 -17.88 7.00 -14.63
N LYS A 100 -18.78 6.71 -15.56
CA LYS A 100 -19.34 5.36 -15.74
C LYS A 100 -18.25 4.32 -16.03
N GLN A 101 -17.24 4.66 -16.84
CA GLN A 101 -16.10 3.77 -17.10
C GLN A 101 -15.25 3.54 -15.84
N LYS A 102 -14.99 4.59 -15.03
CA LYS A 102 -14.29 4.46 -13.75
C LYS A 102 -15.03 3.54 -12.78
N LEU A 103 -16.34 3.73 -12.62
CA LEU A 103 -17.17 2.89 -11.76
C LEU A 103 -17.18 1.44 -12.23
N ARG A 104 -17.28 1.19 -13.54
CA ARG A 104 -17.17 -0.17 -14.10
C ARG A 104 -15.82 -0.83 -13.78
N ALA A 105 -14.72 -0.07 -13.84
CA ALA A 105 -13.39 -0.58 -13.48
C ALA A 105 -13.28 -0.85 -11.97
N GLN A 106 -13.87 -0.01 -11.12
CA GLN A 106 -13.95 -0.26 -9.67
C GLN A 106 -14.76 -1.52 -9.36
N VAL A 107 -15.93 -1.71 -9.96
CA VAL A 107 -16.74 -2.92 -9.77
C VAL A 107 -15.96 -4.17 -10.18
N LYS A 108 -15.25 -4.15 -11.32
CA LYS A 108 -14.41 -5.29 -11.74
C LYS A 108 -13.32 -5.61 -10.71
N ARG A 109 -12.64 -4.60 -10.16
CA ARG A 109 -11.63 -4.78 -9.10
C ARG A 109 -12.25 -5.37 -7.84
N LEU A 110 -13.36 -4.81 -7.37
CA LEU A 110 -14.06 -5.33 -6.20
C LEU A 110 -14.53 -6.77 -6.40
N CYS A 111 -15.01 -7.14 -7.60
CA CYS A 111 -15.36 -8.52 -7.90
C CYS A 111 -14.15 -9.47 -7.84
N GLN A 112 -12.99 -9.04 -8.34
CA GLN A 112 -11.75 -9.82 -8.27
C GLN A 112 -11.27 -9.97 -6.82
N GLU A 113 -11.30 -8.90 -6.04
CA GLU A 113 -10.95 -8.94 -4.61
C GLU A 113 -11.90 -9.85 -3.84
N ASN A 114 -13.21 -9.78 -4.09
CA ASN A 114 -14.18 -10.67 -3.46
C ASN A 114 -13.97 -12.13 -3.84
N LEU A 115 -13.59 -12.42 -5.09
CA LEU A 115 -13.26 -13.77 -5.52
C LEU A 115 -12.01 -14.28 -4.79
N TRP A 116 -10.95 -13.46 -4.76
CA TRP A 116 -9.71 -13.79 -4.07
C TRP A 116 -9.93 -14.04 -2.57
N LEU A 117 -10.73 -13.20 -1.89
CA LEU A 117 -11.07 -13.40 -0.47
C LEU A 117 -11.82 -14.71 -0.24
N ARG A 118 -12.71 -15.11 -1.16
CA ARG A 118 -13.42 -16.39 -1.08
C ARG A 118 -12.46 -17.57 -1.26
N GLU A 119 -11.52 -17.46 -2.20
CA GLU A 119 -10.50 -18.49 -2.43
C GLU A 119 -9.55 -18.62 -1.23
N GLU A 120 -9.10 -17.52 -0.64
CA GLU A 120 -8.24 -17.54 0.54
C GLU A 120 -8.99 -18.10 1.77
N LEU A 121 -10.27 -17.73 1.93
CA LEU A 121 -11.12 -18.30 2.98
C LEU A 121 -11.31 -19.81 2.79
N ALA A 122 -11.56 -20.27 1.56
CA ALA A 122 -11.65 -21.71 1.27
C ALA A 122 -10.31 -22.42 1.54
N GLY A 123 -9.18 -21.80 1.19
CA GLY A 123 -7.84 -22.34 1.46
C GLY A 123 -7.49 -22.41 2.94
N THR A 124 -7.94 -21.45 3.75
CA THR A 124 -7.77 -21.51 5.22
C THR A 124 -8.68 -22.57 5.85
N GLN A 125 -9.93 -22.70 5.40
CA GLN A 125 -10.84 -23.76 5.84
C GLN A 125 -10.29 -25.16 5.53
N LEU A 126 -9.73 -25.37 4.34
CA LEU A 126 -9.12 -26.65 3.98
C LEU A 126 -7.93 -26.98 4.89
N ARG A 127 -7.05 -26.02 5.17
CA ARG A 127 -5.91 -26.21 6.10
C ARG A 127 -6.38 -26.54 7.51
N LEU A 128 -7.47 -25.91 7.97
CA LEU A 128 -8.07 -26.22 9.26
C LEU A 128 -8.57 -27.67 9.29
N GLN A 129 -9.36 -28.09 8.30
CA GLN A 129 -9.85 -29.47 8.19
C GLN A 129 -8.71 -30.49 8.19
N GLN A 130 -7.65 -30.25 7.42
CA GLN A 130 -6.47 -31.12 7.40
C GLN A 130 -5.78 -31.21 8.76
N SER A 131 -5.70 -30.09 9.50
CA SER A 131 -5.15 -30.09 10.85
C SER A 131 -6.05 -30.82 11.85
N GLU A 132 -7.37 -30.72 11.72
CA GLU A 132 -8.34 -31.45 12.54
C GLU A 132 -8.26 -32.96 12.30
N GLU A 133 -8.18 -33.38 11.03
CA GLU A 133 -7.98 -34.78 10.65
C GLU A 133 -6.66 -35.32 11.21
N MET A 134 -5.57 -34.55 11.12
CA MET A 134 -4.27 -34.92 11.67
C MET A 134 -4.33 -35.06 13.19
N VAL A 135 -5.01 -34.14 13.89
CA VAL A 135 -5.19 -34.23 15.35
C VAL A 135 -6.00 -35.46 15.73
N ALA A 136 -7.08 -35.77 15.01
CA ALA A 136 -7.87 -36.97 15.24
C ALA A 136 -7.05 -38.26 15.08
N GLN A 137 -6.22 -38.35 14.03
CA GLN A 137 -5.30 -39.47 13.82
C GLN A 137 -4.30 -39.61 14.97
N LEU A 138 -3.69 -38.50 15.41
CA LEU A 138 -2.76 -38.51 16.53
C LEU A 138 -3.44 -38.89 17.86
N GLU A 139 -4.70 -38.51 18.06
CA GLU A 139 -5.48 -38.93 19.23
C GLU A 139 -5.75 -40.45 19.22
N GLU A 140 -6.02 -41.04 18.07
CA GLU A 140 -6.17 -42.49 17.92
C GLU A 140 -4.85 -43.21 18.21
N GLU A 141 -3.74 -42.77 17.60
CA GLU A 141 -2.41 -43.31 17.87
C GLU A 141 -2.03 -43.20 19.34
N LYS A 142 -2.32 -42.06 19.98
CA LYS A 142 -2.11 -41.87 21.41
C LYS A 142 -2.93 -42.88 22.23
N LYS A 143 -4.21 -43.07 21.93
CA LYS A 143 -5.05 -44.09 22.61
C LYS A 143 -4.47 -45.49 22.42
N HIS A 144 -4.00 -45.82 21.23
CA HIS A 144 -3.34 -47.10 20.95
C HIS A 144 -2.06 -47.29 21.77
N LEU A 145 -1.21 -46.27 21.86
CA LEU A 145 0.02 -46.30 22.65
C LEU A 145 -0.27 -46.40 24.15
N GLU A 146 -1.27 -45.69 24.64
CA GLU A 146 -1.74 -45.78 26.02
C GLU A 146 -2.22 -47.19 26.35
N PHE A 147 -3.00 -47.81 25.46
CA PHE A 147 -3.42 -49.20 25.59
C PHE A 147 -2.23 -50.18 25.63
N MET A 148 -1.26 -50.02 24.72
CA MET A 148 -0.04 -50.85 24.71
C MET A 148 0.79 -50.66 25.98
N ASN A 149 0.84 -49.45 26.54
CA ASN A 149 1.52 -49.16 27.80
C ASN A 149 0.79 -49.83 28.98
N GLN A 150 -0.54 -49.77 29.01
CA GLN A 150 -1.34 -50.49 30.02
C GLN A 150 -1.07 -52.01 29.97
N LEU A 151 -1.04 -52.62 28.79
CA LEU A 151 -0.66 -54.04 28.64
C LEU A 151 0.73 -54.33 29.23
N LYS A 152 1.73 -53.52 28.85
CA LYS A 152 3.09 -53.65 29.40
C LYS A 152 3.14 -53.50 30.92
N GLN A 153 2.31 -52.63 31.51
CA GLN A 153 2.23 -52.51 32.97
C GLN A 153 1.74 -53.79 33.64
N TYR A 154 0.83 -54.55 33.02
CA TYR A 154 0.44 -55.86 33.54
C TYR A 154 1.56 -56.89 33.41
N ASP A 155 2.26 -56.95 32.27
CA ASP A 155 3.41 -57.84 32.09
C ASP A 155 4.54 -57.54 33.09
N THR A 156 4.86 -56.25 33.30
CA THR A 156 5.84 -55.84 34.32
C THR A 156 5.37 -56.15 35.73
N LYS A 157 4.07 -56.04 36.06
CA LYS A 157 3.54 -56.46 37.37
C LYS A 157 3.62 -57.97 37.55
N GLU A 158 3.35 -58.77 36.53
CA GLU A 158 3.57 -60.22 36.60
C GLU A 158 5.04 -60.57 36.77
N GLU A 159 5.96 -59.89 36.07
CA GLU A 159 7.39 -60.06 36.25
C GLU A 159 7.89 -59.57 37.61
N GLN A 160 7.33 -58.47 38.15
CA GLN A 160 7.64 -57.98 39.49
C GLN A 160 7.12 -58.94 40.55
N VAL A 161 5.89 -59.47 40.42
CA VAL A 161 5.35 -60.49 41.34
C VAL A 161 6.14 -61.80 41.24
N ARG A 162 6.62 -62.17 40.04
CA ARG A 162 7.54 -63.30 39.86
C ARG A 162 8.89 -63.02 40.50
N LYS A 163 9.47 -61.83 40.33
CA LYS A 163 10.75 -61.41 40.94
C LYS A 163 10.66 -61.27 42.46
N ASP A 164 9.59 -60.70 42.98
CA ASP A 164 9.32 -60.52 44.41
C ASP A 164 8.99 -61.87 45.07
N SER A 165 8.28 -62.78 44.39
CA SER A 165 8.10 -64.16 44.86
C SER A 165 9.41 -64.97 44.85
N LEU A 166 10.30 -64.75 43.88
CA LEU A 166 11.60 -65.42 43.81
C LEU A 166 12.62 -64.81 44.78
N ALA A 167 12.58 -63.49 45.00
CA ALA A 167 13.44 -62.77 45.93
C ALA A 167 13.08 -63.05 47.40
N SER A 168 11.81 -63.38 47.69
CA SER A 168 11.38 -63.75 49.05
C SER A 168 11.72 -65.20 49.44
N LEU A 169 12.21 -66.02 48.50
CA LEU A 169 12.67 -67.41 48.75
C LEU A 169 14.19 -67.56 48.84
N PHE A 170 14.95 -66.53 48.48
CA PHE A 170 16.40 -66.47 48.64
C PHE A 170 16.81 -65.12 49.23
N ALA A 171 16.53 -64.93 50.51
CA ALA A 171 17.25 -63.96 51.30
C ALA A 171 18.67 -64.52 51.52
N SER A 172 19.64 -63.96 50.81
CA SER A 172 21.04 -64.05 51.19
C SER A 172 21.56 -62.62 51.28
N ASP A 173 22.02 -62.31 52.48
CA ASP A 173 22.89 -61.19 52.77
C ASP A 173 24.06 -61.22 51.78
N GLU A 174 24.34 -60.09 51.12
CA GLU A 174 25.69 -59.55 50.92
C GLU A 174 25.65 -58.22 50.14
N ASP A 175 26.56 -57.34 50.57
CA ASP A 175 26.86 -56.01 50.07
C ASP A 175 27.18 -55.94 48.56
N GLU A 176 26.95 -54.78 47.92
CA GLU A 176 28.07 -53.99 47.38
C GLU A 176 27.63 -52.65 46.76
N GLN A 177 28.50 -51.68 47.00
CA GLN A 177 28.57 -50.31 46.53
C GLN A 177 28.28 -50.07 45.03
N ARG A 178 27.71 -48.89 44.73
CA ARG A 178 28.23 -47.97 43.69
C ARG A 178 27.60 -46.58 43.81
N GLN A 179 28.38 -45.63 44.32
CA GLN A 179 28.45 -44.25 43.81
C GLN A 179 29.83 -44.10 43.13
N PRO A 180 30.22 -43.00 42.46
CA PRO A 180 29.48 -41.87 41.86
C PRO A 180 29.94 -41.60 40.39
N THR A 181 29.21 -40.79 39.61
CA THR A 181 29.88 -39.97 38.56
C THR A 181 29.24 -38.60 38.45
N SER A 182 30.08 -37.62 38.69
CA SER A 182 29.97 -36.19 38.45
C SER A 182 29.38 -35.80 37.10
N THR A 183 28.34 -34.97 37.12
CA THR A 183 28.12 -33.93 36.10
C THR A 183 27.85 -32.60 36.81
N ALA A 184 28.87 -32.12 37.52
CA ALA A 184 29.05 -30.72 37.84
C ALA A 184 30.24 -30.23 37.02
N MET A 185 30.03 -30.00 35.72
CA MET A 185 30.90 -29.21 34.84
C MET A 185 30.22 -29.05 33.47
N ALA A 186 29.45 -27.98 33.33
CA ALA A 186 29.18 -27.32 32.07
C ALA A 186 28.98 -25.82 32.38
N ALA A 187 30.02 -25.20 32.91
CA ALA A 187 30.21 -23.77 32.75
C ALA A 187 30.80 -23.53 31.36
N ALA A 188 30.35 -22.44 30.73
CA ALA A 188 30.84 -21.88 29.46
C ALA A 188 30.50 -22.68 28.20
N GLN A 189 29.45 -22.23 27.48
CA GLN A 189 29.59 -21.57 26.18
C GLN A 189 28.23 -21.61 25.46
N GLN A 190 27.39 -20.59 25.63
CA GLN A 190 26.35 -20.18 24.65
C GLN A 190 25.75 -18.84 25.08
N GLY A 191 26.59 -17.80 25.01
CA GLY A 191 26.15 -16.40 25.05
C GLY A 191 25.59 -15.98 23.68
N GLY A 192 24.59 -16.70 23.19
CA GLY A 192 23.84 -16.35 21.99
C GLY A 192 22.41 -16.06 22.40
N TYR A 193 22.06 -14.79 22.52
CA TYR A 193 20.66 -14.38 22.71
C TYR A 193 19.87 -14.81 21.47
N GLU A 194 19.16 -15.93 21.56
CA GLU A 194 18.31 -16.42 20.47
C GLU A 194 17.12 -15.47 20.32
N ILE A 195 17.03 -14.82 19.15
CA ILE A 195 15.86 -14.01 18.80
C ILE A 195 14.62 -14.92 18.92
N PRO A 196 13.62 -14.58 19.75
CA PRO A 196 12.42 -15.38 19.90
C PRO A 196 11.82 -15.73 18.53
N ALA A 197 11.42 -16.99 18.35
CA ALA A 197 10.90 -17.46 17.07
C ALA A 197 9.73 -16.59 16.54
N ARG A 198 8.95 -15.99 17.43
CA ARG A 198 7.89 -15.01 17.13
C ARG A 198 8.41 -13.72 16.48
N LEU A 199 9.55 -13.19 16.93
CA LEU A 199 10.13 -11.97 16.36
C LEU A 199 10.82 -12.26 15.03
N ARG A 200 11.37 -13.47 14.88
CA ARG A 200 11.94 -13.93 13.61
C ARG A 200 10.87 -14.09 12.51
N THR A 201 9.69 -14.62 12.85
CA THR A 201 8.58 -14.71 11.88
C THR A 201 8.04 -13.33 11.52
N LEU A 202 7.89 -12.44 12.50
CA LEU A 202 7.48 -11.06 12.26
C LEU A 202 8.49 -10.29 11.40
N HIS A 203 9.79 -10.46 11.66
CA HIS A 203 10.87 -9.90 10.86
C HIS A 203 10.78 -10.30 9.38
N ASN A 204 10.59 -11.60 9.11
CA ASN A 204 10.47 -12.10 7.74
C ASN A 204 9.25 -11.51 7.03
N LEU A 205 8.13 -11.36 7.74
CA LEU A 205 6.91 -10.77 7.20
C LEU A 205 7.10 -9.29 6.85
N VAL A 206 7.81 -8.55 7.71
CA VAL A 206 8.13 -7.13 7.50
C VAL A 206 9.06 -6.93 6.31
N ILE A 207 10.10 -7.77 6.15
CA ILE A 207 10.97 -7.76 4.97
C ILE A 207 10.16 -8.05 3.70
N GLN A 208 9.25 -9.03 3.76
CA GLN A 208 8.41 -9.37 2.63
C GLN A 208 7.53 -8.19 2.21
N TYR A 209 6.90 -7.47 3.15
CA TYR A 209 6.12 -6.27 2.84
C TYR A 209 6.97 -5.09 2.35
N ALA A 210 8.18 -4.92 2.89
CA ALA A 210 9.13 -3.90 2.43
C ALA A 210 9.56 -4.17 0.98
N SER A 211 9.86 -5.42 0.63
CA SER A 211 10.22 -5.80 -0.74
C SER A 211 9.09 -5.57 -1.76
N GLN A 212 7.84 -5.60 -1.31
CA GLN A 212 6.65 -5.30 -2.12
C GLN A 212 6.31 -3.80 -2.18
N GLY A 213 7.09 -2.93 -1.52
CA GLY A 213 6.83 -1.49 -1.44
C GLY A 213 5.61 -1.10 -0.61
N ARG A 214 5.05 -2.02 0.19
CA ARG A 214 3.86 -1.79 1.05
C ARG A 214 4.26 -1.31 2.44
N TYR A 215 4.93 -0.16 2.48
CA TYR A 215 5.40 0.45 3.74
C TYR A 215 4.26 0.87 4.68
N GLU A 216 3.11 1.23 4.12
CA GLU A 216 1.89 1.61 4.87
C GLU A 216 1.35 0.50 5.78
N VAL A 217 1.69 -0.77 5.51
CA VAL A 217 1.28 -1.91 6.33
C VAL A 217 2.43 -2.41 7.21
N ALA A 218 3.67 -2.34 6.72
CA ALA A 218 4.84 -2.78 7.46
C ALA A 218 5.12 -1.93 8.71
N VAL A 219 5.01 -0.60 8.61
CA VAL A 219 5.27 0.33 9.72
C VAL A 219 4.28 0.16 10.88
N PRO A 220 2.95 0.18 10.69
CA PRO A 220 2.01 0.00 11.80
C PRO A 220 2.12 -1.38 12.43
N LEU A 221 2.41 -2.43 11.66
CA LEU A 221 2.63 -3.78 12.18
C LEU A 221 3.84 -3.84 13.13
N CYS A 222 4.95 -3.18 12.76
CA CYS A 222 6.13 -3.06 13.62
C CYS A 222 5.84 -2.25 14.89
N LYS A 223 5.08 -1.15 14.78
CA LYS A 223 4.70 -0.31 15.93
C LYS A 223 3.80 -1.06 16.91
N GLN A 224 2.79 -1.78 16.43
CA GLN A 224 1.94 -2.62 17.28
C GLN A 224 2.74 -3.68 18.03
N ALA A 225 3.67 -4.34 17.34
CA ALA A 225 4.53 -5.34 17.98
C ALA A 225 5.49 -4.74 19.01
N LEU A 226 5.98 -3.52 18.79
CA LEU A 226 6.75 -2.77 19.78
C LEU A 226 5.91 -2.47 21.03
N GLU A 227 4.69 -1.95 20.87
CA GLU A 227 3.79 -1.66 21.99
C GLU A 227 3.45 -2.92 22.80
N ASP A 228 3.24 -4.06 22.13
CA ASP A 228 2.97 -5.34 22.80
C ASP A 228 4.18 -5.85 23.59
N LEU A 229 5.39 -5.67 23.06
CA LEU A 229 6.63 -6.04 23.76
C LEU A 229 6.93 -5.11 24.93
N GLU A 230 6.70 -3.81 24.77
CA GLU A 230 6.87 -2.84 25.85
C GLU A 230 5.90 -3.09 26.99
N LYS A 231 4.65 -3.46 26.70
CA LYS A 231 3.65 -3.83 27.72
C LYS A 231 3.97 -5.13 28.45
N SER A 232 4.56 -6.10 27.76
CA SER A 232 4.81 -7.44 28.31
C SER A 232 6.16 -7.58 29.02
N SER A 233 7.21 -6.98 28.45
CA SER A 233 8.60 -7.18 28.88
C SER A 233 9.29 -5.91 29.37
N GLY A 234 8.67 -4.74 29.17
CA GLY A 234 9.25 -3.44 29.52
C GLY A 234 10.25 -2.93 28.47
N HIS A 235 10.49 -1.61 28.47
CA HIS A 235 11.32 -0.94 27.45
C HIS A 235 12.82 -1.32 27.49
N SER A 236 13.30 -1.89 28.61
CA SER A 236 14.70 -2.32 28.77
C SER A 236 14.97 -3.73 28.21
N HIS A 237 13.97 -4.40 27.64
CA HIS A 237 14.14 -5.78 27.18
C HIS A 237 14.91 -5.85 25.84
N PRO A 238 15.86 -6.79 25.67
CA PRO A 238 16.62 -6.94 24.43
C PRO A 238 15.76 -7.21 23.19
N ASP A 239 14.55 -7.76 23.36
CA ASP A 239 13.59 -7.93 22.27
C ASP A 239 13.08 -6.59 21.71
N VAL A 240 12.87 -5.59 22.57
CA VAL A 240 12.46 -4.24 22.15
C VAL A 240 13.55 -3.64 21.26
N ALA A 241 14.82 -3.81 21.63
CA ALA A 241 15.96 -3.38 20.81
C ALA A 241 16.01 -4.11 19.46
N THR A 242 15.70 -5.41 19.40
CA THR A 242 15.63 -6.13 18.11
C THR A 242 14.51 -5.59 17.22
N MET A 243 13.35 -5.24 17.80
CA MET A 243 12.22 -4.69 17.06
C MET A 243 12.45 -3.25 16.58
N LEU A 244 13.09 -2.41 17.39
CA LEU A 244 13.52 -1.06 16.97
C LEU A 244 14.51 -1.13 15.80
N ASN A 245 15.44 -2.08 15.82
CA ASN A 245 16.35 -2.32 14.71
C ASN A 245 15.61 -2.77 13.42
N ILE A 246 14.57 -3.59 13.54
CA ILE A 246 13.74 -4.00 12.40
C ILE A 246 12.98 -2.79 11.82
N LEU A 247 12.43 -1.94 12.68
CA LEU A 247 11.74 -0.72 12.25
C LEU A 247 12.69 0.27 11.56
N ALA A 248 13.93 0.41 12.06
CA ALA A 248 14.96 1.23 11.44
C ALA A 248 15.32 0.76 10.02
N LEU A 249 15.36 -0.55 9.76
CA LEU A 249 15.57 -1.09 8.41
C LEU A 249 14.43 -0.70 7.46
N VAL A 250 13.18 -0.75 7.92
CA VAL A 250 12.01 -0.33 7.13
C VAL A 250 12.06 1.17 6.80
N TYR A 251 12.52 2.01 7.73
CA TYR A 251 12.70 3.44 7.48
C TYR A 251 13.87 3.76 6.55
N ARG A 252 14.95 2.98 6.62
CA ARG A 252 16.05 3.07 5.66
C ARG A 252 15.57 2.76 4.24
N ASP A 253 14.74 1.74 4.07
CA ASP A 253 14.20 1.36 2.77
C ASP A 253 13.19 2.41 2.23
N GLN A 254 12.62 3.25 3.11
CA GLN A 254 11.84 4.44 2.76
C GLN A 254 12.67 5.71 2.50
N ASN A 255 14.01 5.63 2.53
CA ASN A 255 14.94 6.76 2.47
C ASN A 255 14.80 7.78 3.63
N LYS A 256 14.21 7.40 4.75
CA LYS A 256 14.09 8.23 5.96
C LYS A 256 15.25 7.96 6.90
N TYR A 257 16.45 8.35 6.49
CA TYR A 257 17.69 8.01 7.21
C TYR A 257 17.78 8.62 8.60
N LYS A 258 17.21 9.82 8.83
CA LYS A 258 17.23 10.49 10.15
C LYS A 258 16.41 9.72 11.20
N GLU A 259 15.18 9.35 10.84
CA GLU A 259 14.31 8.56 11.72
C GLU A 259 14.90 7.16 11.99
N ALA A 260 15.58 6.57 11.00
CA ALA A 260 16.26 5.29 11.17
C ALA A 260 17.47 5.37 12.12
N THR A 261 18.23 6.47 12.09
CA THR A 261 19.39 6.65 12.98
C THR A 261 18.98 6.86 14.42
N ASP A 262 17.90 7.62 14.66
CA ASP A 262 17.40 7.87 16.01
C ASP A 262 16.92 6.55 16.66
N LEU A 263 16.15 5.75 15.93
CA LEU A 263 15.69 4.43 16.39
C LEU A 263 16.83 3.43 16.63
N LEU A 264 17.92 3.53 15.86
CA LEU A 264 19.10 2.70 16.08
C LEU A 264 19.88 3.12 17.33
N ASN A 265 19.93 4.41 17.64
CA ASN A 265 20.56 4.88 18.87
C ASN A 265 19.74 4.43 20.10
N ASP A 266 18.41 4.56 20.06
CA ASP A 266 17.53 4.06 21.13
C ASP A 266 17.70 2.54 21.35
N ALA A 267 17.80 1.76 20.26
CA ALA A 267 18.04 0.31 20.34
C ALA A 267 19.41 -0.04 20.94
N LEU A 268 20.42 0.81 20.73
CA LEU A 268 21.75 0.64 21.32
C LEU A 268 21.74 0.97 22.80
N ASP A 269 21.10 2.06 23.21
CA ASP A 269 20.98 2.44 24.61
C ASP A 269 20.29 1.34 25.43
N ILE A 270 19.24 0.71 24.87
CA ILE A 270 18.56 -0.44 25.49
C ILE A 270 19.49 -1.66 25.58
N ARG A 271 20.29 -1.93 24.54
CA ARG A 271 21.26 -3.04 24.55
C ARG A 271 22.39 -2.82 25.53
N GLU A 272 22.87 -1.59 25.67
CA GLU A 272 23.89 -1.21 26.65
C GLU A 272 23.37 -1.39 28.07
N GLN A 273 22.11 -1.02 28.34
CA GLN A 273 21.46 -1.24 29.63
C GLN A 273 21.19 -2.73 29.92
N ALA A 274 20.83 -3.53 28.91
CA ALA A 274 20.41 -4.92 29.09
C ALA A 274 21.57 -5.93 29.15
N LEU A 275 22.64 -5.73 28.38
CA LEU A 275 23.69 -6.74 28.17
C LEU A 275 25.08 -6.28 28.67
N GLY A 276 25.24 -5.02 29.04
CA GLY A 276 26.53 -4.42 29.36
C GLY A 276 27.43 -4.22 28.13
N VAL A 277 28.46 -3.38 28.28
CA VAL A 277 29.35 -2.88 27.20
C VAL A 277 30.13 -3.99 26.47
N GLU A 278 30.17 -5.20 27.05
CA GLU A 278 31.00 -6.35 26.60
C GLU A 278 30.23 -7.38 25.75
N HIS A 279 29.02 -7.09 25.25
CA HIS A 279 28.32 -7.99 24.32
C HIS A 279 28.71 -7.71 22.86
N PRO A 280 28.97 -8.73 22.00
CA PRO A 280 29.38 -8.54 20.60
C PRO A 280 28.36 -7.78 19.73
N ALA A 281 27.13 -7.59 20.22
CA ALA A 281 26.11 -6.75 19.58
C ALA A 281 26.29 -5.23 19.84
N VAL A 282 26.99 -4.86 20.92
CA VAL A 282 27.37 -3.48 21.29
C VAL A 282 28.78 -3.16 20.76
N SER A 283 29.70 -4.14 20.82
CA SER A 283 31.10 -4.00 20.39
C SER A 283 31.29 -3.73 18.89
N ALA A 284 30.27 -3.93 18.05
CA ALA A 284 30.32 -3.54 16.63
C ALA A 284 30.63 -2.04 16.41
N LYS A 285 30.46 -1.19 17.43
CA LYS A 285 30.93 0.22 17.46
C LYS A 285 32.15 0.48 18.37
N GLY A 286 32.54 -0.48 19.23
CA GLY A 286 33.61 -0.29 20.22
C GLY A 286 35.01 -0.08 19.62
N ALA A 287 35.21 -0.43 18.35
CA ALA A 287 36.44 -0.15 17.60
C ALA A 287 36.23 1.01 16.60
N GLY A 288 35.80 2.17 17.09
CA GLY A 288 35.73 3.39 16.28
C GLY A 288 34.69 4.36 16.79
N GLY A 289 35.11 5.25 17.71
CA GLY A 289 34.32 6.40 18.09
C GLY A 289 33.99 7.24 16.86
N VAL A 290 32.75 7.11 16.38
CA VAL A 290 32.12 8.03 15.45
C VAL A 290 30.75 8.32 16.04
N SER A 291 30.64 9.45 16.72
CA SER A 291 29.37 10.11 16.96
C SER A 291 28.66 10.24 15.61
N LEU A 292 27.43 9.73 15.51
CA LEU A 292 26.65 9.69 14.27
C LEU A 292 26.23 11.09 13.75
N ASP A 293 26.70 12.16 14.39
CA ASP A 293 26.45 13.57 14.03
C ASP A 293 27.14 14.02 12.73
N GLN A 294 27.88 13.14 12.05
CA GLN A 294 28.59 13.49 10.82
C GLN A 294 28.29 12.60 9.61
N ILE A 295 27.08 12.07 9.52
CA ILE A 295 26.57 11.59 8.23
C ILE A 295 25.78 12.71 7.56
N SER A 296 26.47 13.59 6.84
CA SER A 296 25.82 14.52 5.92
C SER A 296 25.24 13.73 4.75
N TRP A 297 23.97 13.35 4.85
CA TRP A 297 23.21 12.85 3.71
C TRP A 297 22.79 14.05 2.85
N ASP A 298 23.71 14.53 2.00
CA ASP A 298 23.39 15.53 0.98
C ASP A 298 22.33 14.95 0.03
N SER A 299 21.24 15.70 -0.12
CA SER A 299 19.97 15.31 -0.75
C SER A 299 20.01 15.23 -2.29
N GLY A 300 21.12 14.77 -2.88
CA GLY A 300 21.16 14.56 -4.33
C GLY A 300 22.48 14.08 -4.89
N SER A 301 22.75 12.76 -4.85
CA SER A 301 23.56 12.03 -5.84
C SER A 301 23.58 10.51 -5.57
N PRO A 302 23.43 9.63 -6.58
CA PRO A 302 23.30 8.18 -6.39
C PRO A 302 24.64 7.45 -6.44
N LYS A 303 25.63 7.85 -5.62
CA LYS A 303 26.88 7.09 -5.43
C LYS A 303 27.41 7.25 -4.01
N CYS A 304 27.14 6.28 -3.15
CA CYS A 304 27.80 6.13 -1.85
C CYS A 304 29.21 5.54 -2.07
N SER A 305 30.26 6.37 -1.96
CA SER A 305 31.64 5.90 -1.86
C SER A 305 32.04 5.72 -0.39
N TRP A 306 32.34 4.50 0.02
CA TRP A 306 33.01 4.22 1.30
C TRP A 306 34.47 4.68 1.21
N LYS A 307 34.81 5.83 1.80
CA LYS A 307 36.22 6.22 2.02
C LYS A 307 36.71 5.53 3.29
N ARG A 308 37.46 4.44 3.12
CA ARG A 308 38.22 3.78 4.19
C ARG A 308 39.35 4.74 4.62
N GLY A 309 39.30 5.24 5.85
CA GLY A 309 40.34 6.11 6.41
C GLY A 309 41.69 5.41 6.38
N GLY A 310 42.68 6.06 5.76
CA GLY A 310 44.05 5.56 5.68
C GLY A 310 44.71 5.56 7.06
N ALA A 311 45.34 4.44 7.40
CA ALA A 311 46.31 4.37 8.47
C ALA A 311 47.52 5.24 8.12
N SER A 312 47.87 6.16 9.01
CA SER A 312 49.13 6.91 8.96
C SER A 312 50.32 5.95 9.15
N PRO A 313 51.43 6.11 8.40
CA PRO A 313 52.63 5.31 8.62
C PRO A 313 53.38 5.82 9.85
N SER A 314 53.78 4.88 10.70
CA SER A 314 54.71 5.09 11.82
C SER A 314 56.05 5.64 11.32
N GLN A 315 56.50 6.74 11.93
CA GLN A 315 57.92 7.06 12.10
C GLN A 315 58.42 6.41 13.39
#